data_AF-A0A3N6P3D7-F1
#
_entry.id   AF-A0A3N6P3D7-F1
#
_cell.length_a   1.000
_cell.length_b   1.000
_cell.length_c   1.000
_cell.angle_alpha   90.00
_cell.angle_beta   90.00
_cell.angle_gamma   90.00
#
_symmetry.space_group_name_H-M   'P 1'
#
loop_
_entity.id
_entity.type
_entity.pdbx_description
1 polymer ?
#
loop_
_entity_poly.entity_id
_entity_poly.type
_entity_poly.pdbx_seq_one_letter_code
_entity_poly.pdbx_strand_id
1 'polypeptide(L)'
;MQYGRVLLVVALLIVATTVPVVGAGASPSAAADPAPSVAQSIDATCEYPLERTDARGETISLEAEPDEVVTLYPGDAQLAFQIGAEDRVVGMPVGQYTDGLEAGDRTDISADDGVTPVAEEIVALDPDVVLAANVALTDEDFIEQLEDAGIAVYVLDTATSVDDVRENVEVAGELTGTCDGAEETVAWMDDRLAVIEDALEDVDEPLAYYVSDDEGTTPGTETFQHDVLTSAGLENVAERAGIDDWQTISAEVVVEEDPDWIVYPDWIDEPPVEEGIEATTAMEDGNVVSVDDNAMSQPAPEIVHVVTALLETVHPDVYADLEADLDSIDERYDVDTEVGTEDVISDVGYETDDEPSADDGSDSSDDAQDATDEAEALDGEDDDEGAFPVPGFGIVATVIVLCSILAVYGLRSE
;
A
#
# COMPACT_ATOMS: atom_id res chain seq x y z
N MET A 1 30.29 -21.45 72.70
CA MET A 1 30.42 -20.63 73.94
C MET A 1 30.16 -19.18 73.49
N GLN A 2 29.15 -18.40 73.92
CA GLN A 2 28.19 -18.35 75.04
C GLN A 2 26.86 -17.71 74.51
N TYR A 3 25.74 -17.48 75.22
CA TYR A 3 25.25 -17.79 76.59
C TYR A 3 23.69 -17.79 76.58
N GLY A 4 23.04 -18.70 77.32
CA GLY A 4 21.68 -18.53 77.91
C GLY A 4 20.49 -18.71 76.94
N ARG A 5 19.57 -19.67 77.14
CA ARG A 5 18.51 -19.74 78.18
C ARG A 5 17.61 -18.49 78.15
N VAL A 6 16.28 -18.60 77.99
CA VAL A 6 15.32 -19.38 78.81
C VAL A 6 14.07 -19.82 78.01
N LEU A 7 13.46 -20.95 78.40
CA LEU A 7 12.16 -21.44 77.92
C LEU A 7 10.98 -20.57 78.39
N LEU A 8 9.99 -20.34 77.53
CA LEU A 8 8.58 -20.33 77.94
C LEU A 8 7.65 -20.74 76.78
N VAL A 9 6.73 -21.67 77.04
CA VAL A 9 5.80 -22.27 76.05
C VAL A 9 4.36 -21.90 76.41
N VAL A 10 3.66 -21.20 75.52
CA VAL A 10 2.18 -21.03 75.45
C VAL A 10 1.85 -20.84 73.96
N ALA A 11 1.44 -21.87 73.22
CA ALA A 11 0.08 -22.41 73.09
C ALA A 11 -0.87 -21.58 72.18
N LEU A 12 -0.73 -21.82 70.87
CA LEU A 12 -1.78 -22.29 69.95
C LEU A 12 -3.13 -21.54 69.88
N LEU A 13 -3.34 -20.80 68.77
CA LEU A 13 -4.65 -20.59 68.15
C LEU A 13 -4.47 -20.24 66.66
N ILE A 14 -4.60 -21.25 65.77
CA ILE A 14 -4.63 -21.04 64.31
C ILE A 14 -6.10 -21.04 63.90
N VAL A 15 -6.57 -19.92 63.36
CA VAL A 15 -7.90 -19.81 62.75
C VAL A 15 -7.76 -20.13 61.27
N ALA A 16 -8.22 -21.31 60.87
CA ALA A 16 -8.32 -21.70 59.46
C ALA A 16 -9.70 -21.29 58.91
N THR A 17 -9.72 -20.37 57.96
CA THR A 17 -10.94 -19.98 57.24
C THR A 17 -11.10 -20.85 55.99
N THR A 18 -12.08 -21.73 56.00
CA THR A 18 -12.44 -22.58 54.85
C THR A 18 -13.33 -21.82 53.87
N VAL A 19 -12.88 -21.65 52.63
CA VAL A 19 -13.72 -21.20 51.51
C VAL A 19 -14.43 -22.44 50.92
N PRO A 20 -15.75 -22.41 50.67
CA PRO A 20 -16.45 -23.54 50.07
C PRO A 20 -16.23 -23.60 48.55
N VAL A 21 -15.84 -24.76 48.05
CA VAL A 21 -15.87 -25.08 46.62
C VAL A 21 -17.32 -25.34 46.22
N VAL A 22 -17.88 -24.50 45.35
CA VAL A 22 -19.16 -24.74 44.67
C VAL A 22 -18.85 -25.38 43.32
N GLY A 23 -19.30 -26.61 43.11
CA GLY A 23 -19.23 -27.25 41.79
C GLY A 23 -20.38 -26.78 40.91
N ALA A 24 -20.04 -26.22 39.74
CA ALA A 24 -20.99 -26.00 38.65
C ALA A 24 -20.94 -27.22 37.71
N GLY A 25 -22.11 -27.73 37.31
CA GLY A 25 -22.21 -28.78 36.30
C GLY A 25 -22.26 -28.16 34.90
N ALA A 26 -21.49 -28.71 33.97
CA ALA A 26 -21.56 -28.30 32.58
C ALA A 26 -22.95 -28.61 31.98
N SER A 27 -23.56 -27.59 31.39
CA SER A 27 -24.58 -27.75 30.34
C SER A 27 -23.92 -27.39 29.01
N PRO A 28 -24.32 -27.96 27.87
CA PRO A 28 -23.70 -27.63 26.59
C PRO A 28 -23.94 -26.15 26.26
N SER A 29 -22.90 -25.46 25.82
CA SER A 29 -23.04 -24.11 25.28
C SER A 29 -23.85 -24.17 23.99
N ALA A 30 -24.76 -23.23 23.80
CA ALA A 30 -25.14 -22.85 22.45
C ALA A 30 -23.93 -22.14 21.81
N ALA A 31 -23.83 -22.17 20.49
CA ALA A 31 -23.02 -21.19 19.79
C ALA A 31 -23.53 -19.80 20.18
N ALA A 32 -22.61 -18.92 20.54
CA ALA A 32 -22.90 -17.49 20.56
C ALA A 32 -22.58 -16.99 19.15
N ASP A 33 -23.44 -16.13 18.62
CA ASP A 33 -23.10 -15.30 17.47
C ASP A 33 -21.81 -14.50 17.82
N PRO A 34 -20.88 -14.26 16.87
CA PRO A 34 -19.72 -13.43 17.14
C PRO A 34 -20.19 -12.06 17.63
N ALA A 35 -19.53 -11.57 18.69
CA ALA A 35 -19.71 -10.18 19.10
C ALA A 35 -18.83 -9.33 18.19
N PRO A 36 -19.30 -8.15 17.72
CA PRO A 36 -18.50 -7.32 16.85
C PRO A 36 -17.17 -6.98 17.54
N SER A 37 -16.08 -7.09 16.78
CA SER A 37 -14.80 -6.50 17.16
C SER A 37 -14.99 -5.01 17.40
N VAL A 38 -14.12 -4.41 18.22
CA VAL A 38 -14.22 -2.98 18.52
C VAL A 38 -13.43 -2.22 17.46
N ALA A 39 -14.07 -1.96 16.32
CA ALA A 39 -13.57 -1.05 15.30
C ALA A 39 -13.02 0.24 15.95
N GLN A 40 -11.86 0.70 15.48
CA GLN A 40 -11.22 1.90 15.99
C GLN A 40 -11.89 3.10 15.35
N SER A 41 -12.95 3.60 16.01
CA SER A 41 -13.65 4.80 15.55
C SER A 41 -12.68 5.98 15.50
N ILE A 42 -12.36 6.43 14.28
CA ILE A 42 -11.79 7.76 14.01
C ILE A 42 -12.76 8.84 14.50
N ASP A 43 -12.25 10.03 14.85
CA ASP A 43 -13.02 11.16 15.40
C ASP A 43 -13.05 12.33 14.37
N ALA A 44 -13.24 12.02 13.08
CA ALA A 44 -13.20 12.97 11.97
C ALA A 44 -14.18 14.15 12.19
N THR A 45 -13.65 15.36 12.33
CA THR A 45 -14.43 16.53 12.78
C THR A 45 -14.47 17.65 11.75
N CYS A 46 -15.54 17.68 10.95
CA CYS A 46 -15.85 18.71 9.94
C CYS A 46 -16.40 20.01 10.60
N GLU A 47 -15.67 20.58 11.57
CA GLU A 47 -15.95 21.89 12.16
C GLU A 47 -14.95 22.96 11.69
N TYR A 48 -15.45 24.03 11.06
CA TYR A 48 -14.63 25.12 10.52
C TYR A 48 -14.69 26.40 11.40
N PRO A 49 -13.59 27.20 11.50
CA PRO A 49 -12.34 27.07 10.75
C PRO A 49 -11.50 25.87 11.18
N LEU A 50 -10.98 25.15 10.20
CA LEU A 50 -10.11 23.98 10.36
C LEU A 50 -8.64 24.44 10.31
N GLU A 51 -7.79 23.80 11.10
CA GLU A 51 -6.32 23.89 11.01
C GLU A 51 -5.78 22.46 11.01
N ARG A 52 -4.99 22.09 9.99
CA ARG A 52 -4.31 20.78 9.88
C ARG A 52 -2.86 20.98 9.50
N THR A 53 -2.00 20.06 9.93
CA THR A 53 -0.56 20.12 9.65
C THR A 53 -0.22 18.94 8.75
N ASP A 54 0.35 19.24 7.59
CA ASP A 54 0.64 18.27 6.54
C ASP A 54 2.00 17.57 6.74
N ALA A 55 2.36 16.66 5.84
CA ALA A 55 3.61 15.89 5.89
C ALA A 55 4.90 16.75 5.89
N ARG A 56 4.83 18.01 5.42
CA ARG A 56 5.94 18.98 5.48
C ARG A 56 6.11 19.58 6.88
N GLY A 57 5.13 19.40 7.75
CA GLY A 57 4.98 20.12 9.01
C GLY A 57 4.39 21.53 8.83
N GLU A 58 3.74 21.81 7.69
CA GLU A 58 3.14 23.11 7.42
C GLU A 58 1.65 23.11 7.78
N THR A 59 1.19 24.18 8.44
CA THR A 59 -0.19 24.28 8.90
C THR A 59 -1.05 25.01 7.88
N ILE A 60 -1.93 24.28 7.20
CA ILE A 60 -2.99 24.86 6.37
C ILE A 60 -4.20 25.25 7.23
N SER A 61 -5.03 26.16 6.72
CA SER A 61 -6.29 26.51 7.38
C SER A 61 -7.39 26.81 6.38
N LEU A 62 -8.55 26.18 6.58
CA LEU A 62 -9.77 26.40 5.81
C LEU A 62 -10.77 27.18 6.68
N GLU A 63 -11.17 28.39 6.26
CA GLU A 63 -12.12 29.22 7.05
C GLU A 63 -13.58 28.71 6.99
N ALA A 64 -13.89 27.83 6.04
CA ALA A 64 -15.19 27.21 5.81
C ALA A 64 -15.03 25.81 5.21
N GLU A 65 -16.14 25.06 5.14
CA GLU A 65 -16.23 23.83 4.33
C GLU A 65 -15.94 24.15 2.86
N PRO A 66 -15.05 23.40 2.18
CA PRO A 66 -14.69 23.67 0.80
C PRO A 66 -15.81 23.27 -0.17
N ASP A 67 -16.02 24.09 -1.19
CA ASP A 67 -16.96 23.86 -2.29
C ASP A 67 -16.22 23.24 -3.50
N GLU A 68 -14.94 23.60 -3.74
CA GLU A 68 -14.15 23.18 -4.92
C GLU A 68 -12.80 22.58 -4.52
N VAL A 69 -12.61 21.27 -4.77
CA VAL A 69 -11.41 20.48 -4.43
C VAL A 69 -10.67 20.04 -5.69
N VAL A 70 -9.33 20.03 -5.67
CA VAL A 70 -8.51 19.34 -6.68
C VAL A 70 -7.73 18.20 -6.03
N THR A 71 -7.68 17.06 -6.71
CA THR A 71 -6.87 15.90 -6.30
C THR A 71 -5.67 15.80 -7.24
N LEU A 72 -4.45 15.77 -6.70
CA LEU A 72 -3.25 16.00 -7.49
C LEU A 72 -2.79 14.75 -8.26
N TYR A 73 -2.90 13.59 -7.64
CA TYR A 73 -2.52 12.28 -8.19
C TYR A 73 -3.70 11.29 -8.22
N PRO A 74 -3.57 10.15 -8.93
CA PRO A 74 -4.62 9.13 -8.98
C PRO A 74 -5.12 8.67 -7.61
N GLY A 75 -4.21 8.39 -6.67
CA GLY A 75 -4.57 7.94 -5.31
C GLY A 75 -5.35 9.00 -4.52
N ASP A 76 -5.04 10.29 -4.72
CA ASP A 76 -5.80 11.39 -4.12
C ASP A 76 -7.24 11.42 -4.66
N ALA A 77 -7.42 11.10 -5.95
CA ALA A 77 -8.73 11.03 -6.59
C ALA A 77 -9.54 9.82 -6.12
N GLN A 78 -8.91 8.64 -6.07
CA GLN A 78 -9.53 7.41 -5.58
C GLN A 78 -9.99 7.58 -4.12
N LEU A 79 -9.11 8.09 -3.25
CA LEU A 79 -9.42 8.43 -1.86
C LEU A 79 -10.61 9.40 -1.75
N ALA A 80 -10.61 10.48 -2.53
CA ALA A 80 -11.71 11.46 -2.51
C ALA A 80 -13.05 10.87 -2.98
N PHE A 81 -13.05 9.96 -3.97
CA PHE A 81 -14.28 9.30 -4.42
C PHE A 81 -14.82 8.31 -3.37
N GLN A 82 -13.96 7.52 -2.73
CA GLN A 82 -14.35 6.51 -1.74
C GLN A 82 -14.95 7.10 -0.45
N ILE A 83 -14.62 8.35 -0.12
CA ILE A 83 -15.19 9.08 1.03
C ILE A 83 -16.41 9.96 0.65
N GLY A 84 -16.93 9.85 -0.57
CA GLY A 84 -18.09 10.62 -1.05
C GLY A 84 -17.82 12.11 -1.31
N ALA A 85 -16.57 12.47 -1.66
CA ALA A 85 -16.17 13.84 -2.00
C ALA A 85 -16.13 14.11 -3.51
N GLU A 86 -16.48 13.15 -4.36
CA GLU A 86 -16.41 13.23 -5.82
C GLU A 86 -17.20 14.42 -6.38
N ASP A 87 -18.35 14.75 -5.78
CA ASP A 87 -19.20 15.90 -6.16
C ASP A 87 -18.50 17.27 -5.95
N ARG A 88 -17.43 17.33 -5.13
CA ARG A 88 -16.59 18.52 -4.89
C ARG A 88 -15.29 18.53 -5.70
N VAL A 89 -14.86 17.38 -6.25
CA VAL A 89 -13.65 17.31 -7.08
C VAL A 89 -13.91 18.02 -8.42
N VAL A 90 -13.26 19.16 -8.65
CA VAL A 90 -13.37 19.95 -9.90
C VAL A 90 -12.25 19.65 -10.90
N GLY A 91 -11.14 19.10 -10.43
CA GLY A 91 -10.02 18.67 -11.26
C GLY A 91 -9.24 17.50 -10.65
N MET A 92 -8.79 16.58 -11.50
CA MET A 92 -8.05 15.36 -11.18
C MET A 92 -7.26 14.89 -12.41
N PRO A 93 -6.28 13.98 -12.29
CA PRO A 93 -5.75 13.25 -13.45
C PRO A 93 -6.84 12.40 -14.11
N VAL A 94 -6.97 12.45 -15.44
CA VAL A 94 -7.95 11.65 -16.19
C VAL A 94 -7.23 10.73 -17.19
N GLY A 95 -6.99 9.49 -16.80
CA GLY A 95 -6.21 8.55 -17.60
C GLY A 95 -6.35 7.09 -17.15
N GLN A 96 -5.40 6.26 -17.57
CA GLN A 96 -5.39 4.81 -17.29
C GLN A 96 -5.28 4.43 -15.80
N TYR A 97 -4.87 5.37 -14.94
CA TYR A 97 -4.73 5.15 -13.50
C TYR A 97 -5.97 5.58 -12.69
N THR A 98 -6.95 6.19 -13.38
CA THR A 98 -8.21 6.73 -12.82
C THR A 98 -9.44 6.33 -13.67
N ASP A 99 -9.33 5.31 -14.51
CA ASP A 99 -10.40 4.92 -15.44
C ASP A 99 -11.54 4.13 -14.78
N GLY A 100 -11.27 3.48 -13.64
CA GLY A 100 -12.28 2.96 -12.71
C GLY A 100 -13.10 4.05 -11.99
N LEU A 101 -12.67 5.32 -12.02
CA LEU A 101 -13.39 6.43 -11.40
C LEU A 101 -14.32 7.12 -12.43
N GLU A 102 -15.56 7.44 -12.05
CA GLU A 102 -16.48 8.22 -12.88
C GLU A 102 -16.05 9.70 -13.00
N ALA A 103 -14.94 9.97 -13.69
CA ALA A 103 -14.34 11.30 -13.86
C ALA A 103 -15.32 12.35 -14.44
N GLY A 104 -16.28 11.94 -15.28
CA GLY A 104 -17.41 12.78 -15.71
C GLY A 104 -17.01 13.98 -16.56
N ASP A 105 -17.45 15.18 -16.15
CA ASP A 105 -17.14 16.47 -16.80
C ASP A 105 -15.97 17.22 -16.07
N ARG A 106 -15.23 16.57 -15.16
CA ARG A 106 -14.14 17.17 -14.38
C ARG A 106 -12.95 17.56 -15.28
N THR A 107 -12.15 18.51 -14.82
CA THR A 107 -10.99 18.98 -15.58
C THR A 107 -9.83 18.02 -15.41
N ASP A 108 -9.29 17.52 -16.51
CA ASP A 108 -8.00 16.83 -16.51
C ASP A 108 -6.91 17.84 -16.19
N ILE A 109 -6.28 17.70 -15.02
CA ILE A 109 -5.19 18.56 -14.56
C ILE A 109 -3.80 17.99 -14.92
N SER A 110 -3.74 16.86 -15.62
CA SER A 110 -2.50 16.19 -15.97
C SER A 110 -1.96 16.59 -17.36
N ALA A 111 -0.68 16.29 -17.61
CA ALA A 111 -0.03 16.48 -18.91
C ALA A 111 -0.37 15.33 -19.88
N ASP A 112 0.23 15.35 -21.08
CA ASP A 112 0.06 14.30 -22.10
C ASP A 112 0.47 12.87 -21.64
N ASP A 113 1.10 12.73 -20.45
CA ASP A 113 1.44 11.45 -19.81
C ASP A 113 0.36 10.91 -18.85
N GLY A 114 -0.70 11.67 -18.58
CA GLY A 114 -1.83 11.26 -17.74
C GLY A 114 -1.58 11.32 -16.23
N VAL A 115 -0.41 11.79 -15.77
CA VAL A 115 -0.04 11.82 -14.34
C VAL A 115 0.70 13.07 -13.89
N THR A 116 1.48 13.74 -14.74
CA THR A 116 2.26 14.92 -14.34
C THR A 116 1.33 16.14 -14.18
N PRO A 117 1.19 16.75 -12.99
CA PRO A 117 0.24 17.84 -12.79
C PRO A 117 0.60 19.14 -13.52
N VAL A 118 -0.41 19.89 -13.96
CA VAL A 118 -0.26 21.15 -14.70
C VAL A 118 -0.82 22.32 -13.89
N ALA A 119 0.07 23.07 -13.24
CA ALA A 119 -0.29 24.20 -12.38
C ALA A 119 -1.13 25.28 -13.07
N GLU A 120 -0.97 25.51 -14.38
CA GLU A 120 -1.80 26.48 -15.13
C GLU A 120 -3.29 26.06 -15.17
N GLU A 121 -3.59 24.76 -15.21
CA GLU A 121 -4.96 24.24 -15.18
C GLU A 121 -5.53 24.26 -13.74
N ILE A 122 -4.74 23.85 -12.75
CA ILE A 122 -5.13 23.90 -11.32
C ILE A 122 -5.45 25.35 -10.89
N VAL A 123 -4.59 26.31 -11.23
CA VAL A 123 -4.81 27.74 -10.92
C VAL A 123 -5.99 28.33 -11.70
N ALA A 124 -6.37 27.75 -12.84
CA ALA A 124 -7.56 28.18 -13.58
C ALA A 124 -8.88 27.72 -12.93
N LEU A 125 -8.83 26.71 -12.04
CA LEU A 125 -9.98 26.21 -11.29
C LEU A 125 -10.29 27.02 -10.02
N ASP A 126 -9.32 27.77 -9.48
CA ASP A 126 -9.46 28.58 -8.25
C ASP A 126 -9.93 27.75 -7.00
N PRO A 127 -9.39 26.53 -6.76
CA PRO A 127 -9.92 25.62 -5.73
C PRO A 127 -9.66 26.10 -4.30
N ASP A 128 -10.53 25.69 -3.38
CA ASP A 128 -10.38 25.95 -1.93
C ASP A 128 -9.21 25.16 -1.34
N VAL A 129 -8.98 23.93 -1.82
CA VAL A 129 -7.90 23.04 -1.39
C VAL A 129 -7.47 22.07 -2.49
N VAL A 130 -6.16 21.77 -2.52
CA VAL A 130 -5.56 20.67 -3.28
C VAL A 130 -5.15 19.57 -2.30
N LEU A 131 -5.65 18.35 -2.49
CA LEU A 131 -5.12 17.15 -1.87
C LEU A 131 -3.98 16.60 -2.73
N ALA A 132 -2.84 16.29 -2.10
CA ALA A 132 -1.65 15.81 -2.78
C ALA A 132 -0.97 14.67 -2.01
N ALA A 133 -0.75 13.53 -2.66
CA ALA A 133 0.06 12.45 -2.13
C ALA A 133 1.52 12.91 -1.90
N ASN A 134 2.23 12.23 -0.99
CA ASN A 134 3.59 12.60 -0.57
C ASN A 134 4.60 12.72 -1.73
N VAL A 135 4.35 12.06 -2.87
CA VAL A 135 5.18 12.16 -4.09
C VAL A 135 5.29 13.60 -4.61
N ALA A 136 4.35 14.49 -4.25
CA ALA A 136 4.44 15.94 -4.44
C ALA A 136 5.76 16.56 -3.93
N LEU A 137 6.34 15.99 -2.86
CA LEU A 137 7.59 16.47 -2.26
C LEU A 137 8.81 16.23 -3.15
N THR A 138 8.66 15.52 -4.27
CA THR A 138 9.71 15.40 -5.29
C THR A 138 9.88 16.67 -6.13
N ASP A 139 8.88 17.57 -6.14
CA ASP A 139 8.91 18.88 -6.80
C ASP A 139 8.33 19.98 -5.86
N GLU A 140 9.08 20.34 -4.81
CA GLU A 140 8.70 21.42 -3.88
C GLU A 140 8.44 22.76 -4.61
N ASP A 141 9.16 23.05 -5.70
CA ASP A 141 8.99 24.26 -6.54
C ASP A 141 7.57 24.30 -7.18
N PHE A 142 6.96 23.15 -7.47
CA PHE A 142 5.58 23.04 -7.97
C PHE A 142 4.55 23.39 -6.87
N ILE A 143 4.76 22.91 -5.65
CA ILE A 143 3.86 23.19 -4.51
C ILE A 143 3.95 24.67 -4.13
N GLU A 144 5.16 25.23 -4.03
CA GLU A 144 5.36 26.68 -3.82
C GLU A 144 4.60 27.51 -4.88
N GLN A 145 4.53 27.05 -6.14
CA GLN A 145 3.83 27.77 -7.22
C GLN A 145 2.31 27.86 -7.03
N LEU A 146 1.67 26.81 -6.50
CA LEU A 146 0.24 26.82 -6.17
C LEU A 146 -0.04 27.71 -4.95
N GLU A 147 0.82 27.65 -3.94
CA GLU A 147 0.71 28.46 -2.72
C GLU A 147 0.94 29.96 -3.00
N ASP A 148 1.89 30.32 -3.89
CA ASP A 148 2.12 31.71 -4.34
C ASP A 148 0.93 32.27 -5.15
N ALA A 149 0.10 31.39 -5.73
CA ALA A 149 -1.18 31.76 -6.35
C ALA A 149 -2.30 31.97 -5.31
N GLY A 150 -2.12 31.49 -4.08
CA GLY A 150 -3.05 31.62 -2.95
C GLY A 150 -3.92 30.39 -2.69
N ILE A 151 -3.60 29.25 -3.32
CA ILE A 151 -4.30 27.97 -3.15
C ILE A 151 -3.74 27.25 -1.90
N ALA A 152 -4.60 26.64 -1.09
CA ALA A 152 -4.15 25.77 -0.01
C ALA A 152 -3.79 24.39 -0.57
N VAL A 153 -2.58 23.91 -0.31
CA VAL A 153 -2.14 22.55 -0.69
C VAL A 153 -1.88 21.75 0.58
N TYR A 154 -2.51 20.57 0.68
CA TYR A 154 -2.24 19.62 1.75
C TYR A 154 -1.47 18.43 1.20
N VAL A 155 -0.27 18.18 1.73
CA VAL A 155 0.50 16.98 1.42
C VAL A 155 0.16 15.88 2.44
N LEU A 156 -0.52 14.83 1.97
CA LEU A 156 -0.81 13.63 2.76
C LEU A 156 0.48 12.94 3.21
N ASP A 157 0.43 12.31 4.39
CA ASP A 157 1.55 11.52 4.90
C ASP A 157 1.74 10.24 4.07
N THR A 158 2.98 9.77 3.97
CA THR A 158 3.31 8.54 3.25
C THR A 158 2.64 7.36 3.94
N ALA A 159 1.69 6.70 3.27
CA ALA A 159 1.09 5.49 3.80
C ALA A 159 1.97 4.27 3.51
N THR A 160 2.42 3.61 4.57
CA THR A 160 3.24 2.39 4.58
C THR A 160 2.48 1.18 5.16
N SER A 161 1.27 1.42 5.65
CA SER A 161 0.37 0.43 6.24
C SER A 161 -1.10 0.83 6.01
N VAL A 162 -2.01 -0.11 6.23
CA VAL A 162 -3.45 0.16 6.22
C VAL A 162 -3.85 1.12 7.36
N ASP A 163 -3.12 1.14 8.48
CA ASP A 163 -3.31 2.15 9.53
C ASP A 163 -3.02 3.58 9.03
N ASP A 164 -1.96 3.77 8.23
CA ASP A 164 -1.67 5.07 7.62
C ASP A 164 -2.73 5.45 6.57
N VAL A 165 -3.30 4.48 5.87
CA VAL A 165 -4.45 4.70 4.96
C VAL A 165 -5.67 5.21 5.75
N ARG A 166 -5.97 4.63 6.93
CA ARG A 166 -7.06 5.12 7.81
C ARG A 166 -6.84 6.58 8.23
N GLU A 167 -5.61 6.97 8.58
CA GLU A 167 -5.28 8.36 8.95
C GLU A 167 -5.46 9.31 7.75
N ASN A 168 -5.01 8.91 6.55
CA ASN A 168 -5.24 9.68 5.33
C ASN A 168 -6.74 9.80 4.96
N VAL A 169 -7.57 8.78 5.24
CA VAL A 169 -9.04 8.83 5.09
C VAL A 169 -9.68 9.82 6.06
N GLU A 170 -9.32 9.79 7.35
CA GLU A 170 -9.79 10.77 8.34
C GLU A 170 -9.47 12.20 7.90
N VAL A 171 -8.20 12.44 7.53
CA VAL A 171 -7.71 13.75 7.09
C VAL A 171 -8.39 14.21 5.79
N ALA A 172 -8.54 13.35 4.79
CA ALA A 172 -9.23 13.70 3.55
C ALA A 172 -10.72 14.02 3.80
N GLY A 173 -11.39 13.31 4.70
CA GLY A 173 -12.77 13.61 5.11
C GLY A 173 -12.92 15.01 5.71
N GLU A 174 -12.01 15.41 6.58
CA GLU A 174 -12.01 16.76 7.17
C GLU A 174 -11.65 17.86 6.17
N LEU A 175 -10.71 17.58 5.27
CA LEU A 175 -10.25 18.53 4.25
C LEU A 175 -11.21 18.66 3.07
N THR A 176 -12.17 17.75 2.89
CA THR A 176 -13.19 17.81 1.82
C THR A 176 -14.60 18.04 2.35
N GLY A 177 -14.82 18.00 3.67
CA GLY A 177 -16.14 18.19 4.27
C GLY A 177 -17.03 16.93 4.23
N THR A 178 -16.42 15.74 4.18
CA THR A 178 -17.10 14.43 4.07
C THR A 178 -16.81 13.49 5.24
N CYS A 179 -16.65 14.03 6.46
CA CYS A 179 -16.39 13.24 7.66
C CYS A 179 -17.35 12.06 7.88
N ASP A 180 -18.66 12.24 7.62
CA ASP A 180 -19.64 11.14 7.70
C ASP A 180 -19.25 9.97 6.76
N GLY A 181 -18.73 10.27 5.56
CA GLY A 181 -18.26 9.30 4.58
C GLY A 181 -16.94 8.67 5.00
N ALA A 182 -15.96 9.46 5.45
CA ALA A 182 -14.69 8.94 5.97
C ALA A 182 -14.87 8.01 7.19
N GLU A 183 -15.76 8.36 8.13
CA GLU A 183 -16.16 7.47 9.25
C GLU A 183 -16.76 6.16 8.73
N GLU A 184 -17.58 6.21 7.67
CA GLU A 184 -18.21 5.04 7.06
C GLU A 184 -17.18 4.15 6.34
N THR A 185 -16.28 4.75 5.55
CA THR A 185 -15.18 4.07 4.85
C THR A 185 -14.23 3.36 5.82
N VAL A 186 -13.76 4.02 6.89
CA VAL A 186 -12.89 3.38 7.88
C VAL A 186 -13.62 2.27 8.63
N ALA A 187 -14.90 2.45 8.96
CA ALA A 187 -15.68 1.40 9.61
C ALA A 187 -15.87 0.16 8.70
N TRP A 188 -16.03 0.35 7.39
CA TRP A 188 -16.05 -0.73 6.40
C TRP A 188 -14.70 -1.45 6.31
N MET A 189 -13.58 -0.71 6.23
CA MET A 189 -12.23 -1.29 6.23
C MET A 189 -11.98 -2.13 7.49
N ASP A 190 -12.28 -1.57 8.67
CA ASP A 190 -12.12 -2.24 9.96
C ASP A 190 -12.97 -3.51 10.09
N ASP A 191 -14.25 -3.46 9.71
CA ASP A 191 -15.14 -4.62 9.80
C ASP A 191 -14.67 -5.76 8.88
N ARG A 192 -14.14 -5.46 7.69
CA ARG A 192 -13.58 -6.48 6.77
C ARG A 192 -12.27 -7.06 7.30
N LEU A 193 -11.31 -6.21 7.63
CA LEU A 193 -9.97 -6.63 8.03
C LEU A 193 -9.99 -7.40 9.37
N ALA A 194 -10.83 -7.01 10.33
CA ALA A 194 -10.99 -7.75 11.58
C ALA A 194 -11.54 -9.17 11.36
N VAL A 195 -12.42 -9.38 10.37
CA VAL A 195 -12.96 -10.71 10.02
C VAL A 195 -11.89 -11.58 9.34
N ILE A 196 -11.00 -10.97 8.55
CA ILE A 196 -9.84 -11.64 7.94
C ILE A 196 -8.80 -12.01 9.02
N GLU A 197 -8.43 -11.07 9.89
CA GLU A 197 -7.49 -11.29 11.01
C GLU A 197 -7.98 -12.40 11.96
N ASP A 198 -9.24 -12.34 12.42
CA ASP A 198 -9.86 -13.34 13.30
C ASP A 198 -9.85 -14.76 12.69
N ALA A 199 -9.89 -14.88 11.35
CA ALA A 199 -9.88 -16.16 10.65
C ALA A 199 -8.47 -16.72 10.42
N LEU A 200 -7.45 -15.86 10.36
CA LEU A 200 -6.06 -16.22 10.17
C LEU A 200 -5.32 -16.58 11.48
N GLU A 201 -5.86 -16.28 12.67
CA GLU A 201 -5.22 -16.51 14.01
C GLU A 201 -4.55 -17.90 14.20
N ASP A 202 -5.09 -18.97 13.61
CA ASP A 202 -4.66 -20.37 13.75
C ASP A 202 -4.25 -20.99 12.38
N VAL A 203 -4.00 -20.18 11.35
CA VAL A 203 -3.62 -20.60 9.98
C VAL A 203 -2.09 -20.53 9.79
N ASP A 204 -1.50 -21.47 9.03
CA ASP A 204 -0.08 -21.41 8.68
C ASP A 204 0.13 -20.38 7.54
N GLU A 205 1.03 -19.42 7.71
CA GLU A 205 1.35 -18.35 6.73
C GLU A 205 2.33 -18.87 5.65
N PRO A 206 1.92 -19.08 4.38
CA PRO A 206 2.83 -19.46 3.31
C PRO A 206 3.78 -18.32 2.93
N LEU A 207 4.98 -18.67 2.46
CA LEU A 207 6.02 -17.70 2.12
C LEU A 207 5.84 -17.16 0.71
N ALA A 208 5.74 -15.84 0.56
CA ALA A 208 5.60 -15.14 -0.72
C ALA A 208 6.83 -14.33 -1.09
N TYR A 209 7.30 -14.47 -2.34
CA TYR A 209 8.25 -13.57 -2.96
C TYR A 209 7.51 -12.60 -3.90
N TYR A 210 7.47 -11.32 -3.53
CA TYR A 210 7.02 -10.26 -4.44
C TYR A 210 8.19 -9.76 -5.28
N VAL A 211 8.03 -9.71 -6.61
CA VAL A 211 9.06 -9.24 -7.55
C VAL A 211 8.49 -8.19 -8.51
N SER A 212 9.12 -7.02 -8.59
CA SER A 212 8.67 -5.90 -9.45
C SER A 212 9.42 -5.76 -10.78
N ASP A 213 10.61 -6.37 -10.92
CA ASP A 213 11.46 -6.27 -12.11
C ASP A 213 12.43 -7.46 -12.25
N ASP A 214 13.10 -7.56 -13.40
CA ASP A 214 14.09 -8.61 -13.69
C ASP A 214 15.43 -8.43 -12.95
N GLU A 215 15.59 -7.33 -12.19
CA GLU A 215 16.74 -7.13 -11.30
C GLU A 215 16.49 -7.72 -9.90
N GLY A 216 15.27 -8.18 -9.59
CA GLY A 216 14.91 -8.79 -8.31
C GLY A 216 14.53 -7.78 -7.22
N THR A 217 14.03 -6.60 -7.60
CA THR A 217 13.51 -5.60 -6.65
C THR A 217 12.26 -6.13 -5.92
N THR A 218 12.26 -6.01 -4.59
CA THR A 218 11.22 -6.55 -3.70
C THR A 218 10.85 -5.56 -2.58
N PRO A 219 9.57 -5.50 -2.15
CA PRO A 219 9.11 -4.67 -1.04
C PRO A 219 9.53 -5.23 0.33
N GLY A 220 10.14 -4.38 1.16
CA GLY A 220 10.57 -4.71 2.53
C GLY A 220 9.53 -4.44 3.62
N THR A 221 9.90 -4.65 4.89
CA THR A 221 8.98 -4.55 6.05
C THR A 221 8.41 -3.16 6.35
N GLU A 222 9.01 -2.09 5.83
CA GLU A 222 8.56 -0.70 5.98
C GLU A 222 7.82 -0.19 4.72
N THR A 223 7.28 -1.12 3.92
CA THR A 223 6.53 -0.82 2.68
C THR A 223 5.06 -1.22 2.78
N PHE A 224 4.20 -0.48 2.08
CA PHE A 224 2.76 -0.75 1.98
C PHE A 224 2.46 -2.17 1.47
N GLN A 225 3.22 -2.64 0.49
CA GLN A 225 3.02 -3.96 -0.12
C GLN A 225 3.32 -5.11 0.86
N HIS A 226 4.24 -4.93 1.82
CA HIS A 226 4.44 -5.90 2.89
C HIS A 226 3.23 -5.98 3.85
N ASP A 227 2.66 -4.84 4.23
CA ASP A 227 1.46 -4.78 5.08
C ASP A 227 0.24 -5.44 4.39
N VAL A 228 0.13 -5.29 3.08
CA VAL A 228 -0.91 -5.94 2.25
C VAL A 228 -0.73 -7.45 2.18
N LEU A 229 0.49 -7.93 1.91
CA LEU A 229 0.80 -9.37 1.85
C LEU A 229 0.55 -10.03 3.22
N THR A 230 1.02 -9.41 4.31
CA THR A 230 0.84 -9.94 5.67
C THR A 230 -0.62 -9.89 6.12
N SER A 231 -1.37 -8.84 5.77
CA SER A 231 -2.83 -8.75 6.00
C SER A 231 -3.61 -9.86 5.28
N ALA A 232 -3.10 -10.37 4.15
CA ALA A 232 -3.68 -11.52 3.43
C ALA A 232 -3.24 -12.88 3.98
N GLY A 233 -2.40 -12.92 5.02
CA GLY A 233 -1.89 -14.15 5.63
C GLY A 233 -0.67 -14.76 4.92
N LEU A 234 0.17 -13.95 4.27
CA LEU A 234 1.44 -14.35 3.65
C LEU A 234 2.64 -13.87 4.48
N GLU A 235 3.67 -14.71 4.64
CA GLU A 235 4.98 -14.26 5.13
C GLU A 235 5.79 -13.69 3.95
N ASN A 236 6.44 -12.53 4.09
CA ASN A 236 7.23 -11.93 3.00
C ASN A 236 8.69 -12.41 3.04
N VAL A 237 9.23 -12.95 1.93
CA VAL A 237 10.65 -13.34 1.79
C VAL A 237 11.60 -12.19 2.18
N ALA A 238 11.25 -10.94 1.87
CA ALA A 238 12.04 -9.77 2.22
C ALA A 238 12.23 -9.61 3.73
N GLU A 239 11.23 -9.95 4.56
CA GLU A 239 11.34 -9.92 6.03
C GLU A 239 12.40 -10.91 6.52
N ARG A 240 12.40 -12.15 6.01
CA ARG A 240 13.42 -13.16 6.35
C ARG A 240 14.82 -12.75 5.90
N ALA A 241 14.92 -12.09 4.74
CA ALA A 241 16.16 -11.50 4.25
C ALA A 241 16.63 -10.28 5.08
N GLY A 242 15.76 -9.69 5.90
CA GLY A 242 16.04 -8.50 6.69
C GLY A 242 16.04 -7.21 5.87
N ILE A 243 15.19 -7.15 4.84
CA ILE A 243 14.98 -6.02 3.95
C ILE A 243 13.84 -5.15 4.50
N ASP A 244 14.14 -3.88 4.73
CA ASP A 244 13.27 -2.87 5.33
C ASP A 244 12.53 -2.03 4.28
N ASP A 245 13.24 -1.38 3.35
CA ASP A 245 12.66 -0.64 2.22
C ASP A 245 12.78 -1.45 0.90
N TRP A 246 12.21 -0.96 -0.20
CA TRP A 246 12.37 -1.48 -1.56
C TRP A 246 13.85 -1.70 -1.93
N GLN A 247 14.26 -2.95 -2.06
CA GLN A 247 15.64 -3.34 -2.33
C GLN A 247 15.70 -4.57 -3.25
N THR A 248 16.83 -4.73 -3.93
CA THR A 248 17.14 -5.93 -4.71
C THR A 248 17.46 -7.13 -3.81
N ILE A 249 16.73 -8.23 -3.97
CA ILE A 249 17.08 -9.54 -3.41
C ILE A 249 17.66 -10.45 -4.50
N SER A 250 18.80 -11.09 -4.23
CA SER A 250 19.45 -11.96 -5.22
C SER A 250 18.73 -13.31 -5.35
N ALA A 251 18.65 -13.85 -6.56
CA ALA A 251 18.10 -15.19 -6.83
C ALA A 251 18.67 -16.31 -5.93
N GLU A 252 19.96 -16.28 -5.57
CA GLU A 252 20.56 -17.26 -4.64
C GLU A 252 19.87 -17.30 -3.26
N VAL A 253 19.33 -16.17 -2.79
CA VAL A 253 18.60 -16.08 -1.50
C VAL A 253 17.16 -16.53 -1.67
N VAL A 254 16.47 -16.10 -2.74
CA VAL A 254 15.09 -16.55 -3.04
C VAL A 254 15.03 -18.08 -3.15
N VAL A 255 16.03 -18.69 -3.79
CA VAL A 255 16.16 -20.16 -3.92
C VAL A 255 16.59 -20.85 -2.62
N GLU A 256 17.23 -20.16 -1.67
CA GLU A 256 17.53 -20.71 -0.33
C GLU A 256 16.32 -20.64 0.61
N GLU A 257 15.48 -19.60 0.49
CA GLU A 257 14.24 -19.44 1.25
C GLU A 257 13.07 -20.30 0.73
N ASP A 258 13.06 -20.62 -0.58
CA ASP A 258 12.11 -21.55 -1.24
C ASP A 258 10.63 -21.16 -1.02
N PRO A 259 10.16 -20.03 -1.60
CA PRO A 259 8.80 -19.53 -1.41
C PRO A 259 7.73 -20.49 -1.93
N ASP A 260 6.57 -20.44 -1.27
CA ASP A 260 5.34 -21.14 -1.63
C ASP A 260 4.55 -20.39 -2.72
N TRP A 261 4.73 -19.05 -2.83
CA TRP A 261 4.09 -18.17 -3.81
C TRP A 261 5.05 -17.16 -4.48
N ILE A 262 4.82 -16.88 -5.76
CA ILE A 262 5.36 -15.69 -6.45
C ILE A 262 4.22 -14.67 -6.64
N VAL A 263 4.47 -13.41 -6.27
CA VAL A 263 3.57 -12.27 -6.51
C VAL A 263 4.29 -11.26 -7.41
N TYR A 264 3.60 -10.70 -8.40
CA TYR A 264 4.18 -9.73 -9.33
C TYR A 264 3.10 -8.78 -9.88
N PRO A 265 3.46 -7.57 -10.33
CA PRO A 265 2.47 -6.62 -10.85
C PRO A 265 2.00 -6.98 -12.26
N ASP A 266 0.72 -6.73 -12.55
CA ASP A 266 0.01 -7.19 -13.75
C ASP A 266 0.36 -6.47 -15.07
N TRP A 267 1.07 -5.35 -15.03
CA TRP A 267 1.64 -4.73 -16.24
C TRP A 267 2.79 -5.53 -16.86
N ILE A 268 3.23 -6.61 -16.21
CA ILE A 268 4.20 -7.57 -16.71
C ILE A 268 3.46 -8.84 -17.11
N ASP A 269 3.60 -9.28 -18.37
CA ASP A 269 2.86 -10.45 -18.91
C ASP A 269 3.20 -11.77 -18.16
N GLU A 270 4.43 -11.91 -17.65
CA GLU A 270 4.99 -13.12 -17.04
C GLU A 270 5.84 -12.75 -15.81
N PRO A 271 5.91 -13.57 -14.74
CA PRO A 271 6.69 -13.26 -13.54
C PRO A 271 8.18 -13.00 -13.88
N PRO A 272 8.74 -11.82 -13.54
CA PRO A 272 10.10 -11.40 -13.95
C PRO A 272 11.19 -12.04 -13.09
N VAL A 273 11.29 -13.38 -13.09
CA VAL A 273 12.20 -14.14 -12.22
C VAL A 273 13.51 -14.54 -12.91
N GLU A 274 14.63 -14.45 -12.19
CA GLU A 274 15.97 -14.87 -12.64
C GLU A 274 16.13 -16.41 -12.77
N GLU A 275 17.10 -16.84 -13.61
CA GLU A 275 17.48 -18.26 -13.79
C GLU A 275 17.85 -18.91 -12.44
N GLY A 276 17.09 -19.94 -12.06
CA GLY A 276 17.20 -20.68 -10.81
C GLY A 276 15.95 -20.59 -9.95
N ILE A 277 15.16 -19.51 -10.05
CA ILE A 277 13.92 -19.33 -9.29
C ILE A 277 12.81 -20.28 -9.81
N GLU A 278 12.89 -20.74 -11.05
CA GLU A 278 11.96 -21.72 -11.65
C GLU A 278 12.02 -23.10 -10.98
N ALA A 279 12.98 -23.32 -10.06
CA ALA A 279 13.13 -24.53 -9.26
C ALA A 279 12.65 -24.37 -7.80
N THR A 280 11.98 -23.26 -7.46
CA THR A 280 11.31 -23.05 -6.16
C THR A 280 9.96 -23.75 -6.12
N THR A 281 9.46 -24.04 -4.92
CA THR A 281 8.16 -24.68 -4.69
C THR A 281 7.03 -23.92 -5.39
N ALA A 282 7.01 -22.58 -5.30
CA ALA A 282 6.03 -21.74 -5.99
C ALA A 282 5.97 -22.00 -7.50
N MET A 283 7.12 -22.07 -8.17
CA MET A 283 7.21 -22.28 -9.62
C MET A 283 6.95 -23.73 -10.04
N GLU A 284 7.33 -24.72 -9.21
CA GLU A 284 7.04 -26.15 -9.48
C GLU A 284 5.53 -26.48 -9.34
N ASP A 285 4.84 -25.90 -8.34
CA ASP A 285 3.40 -26.12 -8.13
C ASP A 285 2.53 -25.14 -8.96
N GLY A 286 3.11 -24.08 -9.52
CA GLY A 286 2.42 -23.06 -10.33
C GLY A 286 1.70 -22.00 -9.49
N ASN A 287 2.08 -21.83 -8.23
CA ASN A 287 1.56 -20.83 -7.29
C ASN A 287 2.15 -19.45 -7.61
N VAL A 288 1.65 -18.87 -8.69
CA VAL A 288 2.11 -17.58 -9.22
C VAL A 288 0.86 -16.74 -9.46
N VAL A 289 0.86 -15.51 -8.95
CA VAL A 289 -0.30 -14.59 -9.00
C VAL A 289 0.14 -13.19 -9.43
N SER A 290 -0.55 -12.65 -10.44
CA SER A 290 -0.45 -11.24 -10.78
C SER A 290 -1.42 -10.41 -9.93
N VAL A 291 -0.97 -9.25 -9.46
CA VAL A 291 -1.78 -8.28 -8.72
C VAL A 291 -1.86 -6.97 -9.49
N ASP A 292 -3.02 -6.30 -9.44
CA ASP A 292 -3.20 -4.98 -10.05
C ASP A 292 -2.20 -3.98 -9.46
N ASP A 293 -1.29 -3.50 -10.30
CA ASP A 293 -0.21 -2.58 -9.92
C ASP A 293 -0.75 -1.23 -9.41
N ASN A 294 -1.91 -0.83 -9.92
CA ASN A 294 -2.55 0.42 -9.58
C ASN A 294 -3.02 0.42 -8.11
N ALA A 295 -3.75 -0.62 -7.69
CA ALA A 295 -4.18 -0.83 -6.32
C ALA A 295 -3.00 -1.17 -5.38
N MET A 296 -1.99 -1.88 -5.86
CA MET A 296 -0.76 -2.12 -5.07
C MET A 296 0.13 -0.88 -4.91
N SER A 297 -0.04 0.15 -5.74
CA SER A 297 0.77 1.38 -5.72
C SER A 297 0.00 2.63 -5.27
N GLN A 298 -1.31 2.51 -4.99
CA GLN A 298 -2.15 3.59 -4.47
C GLN A 298 -2.69 3.23 -3.07
N PRO A 299 -2.05 3.71 -1.99
CA PRO A 299 -2.54 3.48 -0.62
C PRO A 299 -3.87 4.19 -0.32
N ALA A 300 -4.97 3.49 -0.60
CA ALA A 300 -6.34 3.96 -0.45
C ALA A 300 -7.28 2.82 0.03
N PRO A 301 -8.48 3.12 0.56
CA PRO A 301 -9.44 2.12 1.05
C PRO A 301 -9.68 0.88 0.17
N GLU A 302 -9.66 1.00 -1.16
CA GLU A 302 -9.82 -0.15 -2.08
C GLU A 302 -8.81 -1.29 -1.85
N ILE A 303 -7.69 -1.04 -1.16
CA ILE A 303 -6.69 -2.07 -0.84
C ILE A 303 -7.28 -3.28 -0.12
N VAL A 304 -8.38 -3.11 0.62
CA VAL A 304 -9.07 -4.22 1.30
C VAL A 304 -9.59 -5.26 0.30
N HIS A 305 -9.88 -4.87 -0.96
CA HIS A 305 -10.20 -5.82 -2.03
C HIS A 305 -8.97 -6.64 -2.45
N VAL A 306 -7.77 -6.02 -2.54
CA VAL A 306 -6.52 -6.74 -2.85
C VAL A 306 -6.17 -7.74 -1.75
N VAL A 307 -6.27 -7.33 -0.47
CA VAL A 307 -6.10 -8.23 0.69
C VAL A 307 -7.08 -9.40 0.61
N THR A 308 -8.34 -9.14 0.23
CA THR A 308 -9.36 -10.18 0.06
C THR A 308 -9.05 -11.13 -1.10
N ALA A 309 -8.61 -10.60 -2.25
CA ALA A 309 -8.31 -11.38 -3.44
C ALA A 309 -7.06 -12.27 -3.24
N LEU A 310 -6.04 -11.75 -2.54
CA LEU A 310 -4.89 -12.54 -2.11
C LEU A 310 -5.32 -13.63 -1.12
N LEU A 311 -6.17 -13.33 -0.13
CA LEU A 311 -6.73 -14.33 0.79
C LEU A 311 -7.51 -15.43 0.05
N GLU A 312 -8.36 -15.08 -0.92
CA GLU A 312 -9.07 -16.03 -1.77
C GLU A 312 -8.09 -16.94 -2.55
N THR A 313 -6.99 -16.38 -3.04
CA THR A 313 -5.98 -17.09 -3.83
C THR A 313 -5.13 -18.02 -2.98
N VAL A 314 -4.61 -17.56 -1.85
CA VAL A 314 -3.59 -18.28 -1.04
C VAL A 314 -4.20 -19.10 0.10
N HIS A 315 -5.39 -18.73 0.58
CA HIS A 315 -6.16 -19.42 1.64
C HIS A 315 -7.62 -19.70 1.22
N PRO A 316 -7.89 -20.39 0.10
CA PRO A 316 -9.24 -20.54 -0.46
C PRO A 316 -10.25 -21.23 0.46
N ASP A 317 -9.79 -22.16 1.32
CA ASP A 317 -10.66 -22.81 2.33
C ASP A 317 -11.07 -21.83 3.46
N VAL A 318 -10.24 -20.82 3.78
CA VAL A 318 -10.53 -19.78 4.77
C VAL A 318 -11.51 -18.77 4.17
N TYR A 319 -11.22 -18.27 2.96
CA TYR A 319 -12.10 -17.36 2.23
C TYR A 319 -13.51 -17.94 2.05
N ALA A 320 -13.63 -19.23 1.70
CA ALA A 320 -14.93 -19.89 1.52
C ALA A 320 -15.77 -20.00 2.82
N ASP A 321 -15.16 -19.91 4.00
CA ASP A 321 -15.87 -19.82 5.29
C ASP A 321 -16.24 -18.35 5.65
N LEU A 322 -15.60 -17.35 5.01
CA LEU A 322 -15.80 -15.90 5.25
C LEU A 322 -16.66 -15.16 4.20
N GLU A 323 -16.74 -15.64 2.95
CA GLU A 323 -17.42 -15.01 1.80
C GLU A 323 -18.74 -14.32 2.20
N ALA A 324 -19.62 -15.06 2.90
CA ALA A 324 -20.95 -14.57 3.29
C ALA A 324 -20.95 -13.49 4.41
N ASP A 325 -19.90 -13.41 5.22
CA ASP A 325 -19.75 -12.35 6.23
C ASP A 325 -19.16 -11.09 5.58
N LEU A 326 -18.24 -11.22 4.61
CA LEU A 326 -17.73 -10.12 3.78
C LEU A 326 -18.84 -9.49 2.92
N ASP A 327 -19.62 -10.30 2.20
CA ASP A 327 -20.85 -9.86 1.49
C ASP A 327 -21.78 -9.05 2.42
N SER A 328 -21.95 -9.52 3.67
CA SER A 328 -22.82 -8.87 4.65
C SER A 328 -22.21 -7.61 5.29
N ILE A 329 -20.93 -7.32 5.06
CA ILE A 329 -20.27 -6.06 5.38
C ILE A 329 -20.46 -5.08 4.22
N ASP A 330 -20.26 -5.50 2.98
CA ASP A 330 -20.47 -4.63 1.81
C ASP A 330 -21.95 -4.19 1.70
N GLU A 331 -22.91 -5.12 1.90
CA GLU A 331 -24.35 -4.80 2.00
C GLU A 331 -24.72 -3.82 3.14
N ARG A 332 -23.84 -3.64 4.15
CA ARG A 332 -24.11 -2.78 5.32
C ARG A 332 -23.76 -1.32 5.06
N TYR A 333 -22.70 -1.10 4.29
CA TYR A 333 -22.08 0.19 4.05
C TYR A 333 -22.48 0.78 2.67
N ASP A 334 -23.37 0.11 1.94
CA ASP A 334 -23.88 0.53 0.61
C ASP A 334 -22.72 0.80 -0.39
N VAL A 335 -21.60 0.09 -0.20
CA VAL A 335 -20.45 0.11 -1.10
C VAL A 335 -20.87 -0.61 -2.37
N ASP A 336 -21.11 0.16 -3.45
CA ASP A 336 -21.39 -0.39 -4.77
C ASP A 336 -20.08 -1.03 -5.26
N THR A 337 -19.99 -2.35 -5.16
CA THR A 337 -18.82 -3.14 -5.57
C THR A 337 -18.73 -3.21 -7.09
N GLU A 338 -18.46 -2.07 -7.74
CA GLU A 338 -18.08 -2.02 -9.16
C GLU A 338 -16.64 -2.49 -9.38
N VAL A 339 -15.84 -2.61 -8.30
CA VAL A 339 -14.54 -3.31 -8.25
C VAL A 339 -14.70 -4.57 -7.38
N GLY A 340 -14.52 -5.75 -7.97
CA GLY A 340 -14.51 -7.05 -7.30
C GLY A 340 -13.11 -7.64 -7.15
N THR A 341 -12.99 -8.82 -6.52
CA THR A 341 -11.70 -9.55 -6.46
C THR A 341 -11.19 -9.95 -7.85
N GLU A 342 -12.11 -10.20 -8.80
CA GLU A 342 -11.84 -10.47 -10.22
C GLU A 342 -11.20 -9.27 -10.97
N ASP A 343 -11.26 -8.05 -10.42
CA ASP A 343 -10.73 -6.83 -11.05
C ASP A 343 -9.34 -6.43 -10.53
N VAL A 344 -8.86 -7.04 -9.44
CA VAL A 344 -7.55 -6.72 -8.80
C VAL A 344 -6.53 -7.87 -8.81
N ILE A 345 -6.92 -9.05 -9.31
CA ILE A 345 -6.03 -10.19 -9.62
C ILE A 345 -6.39 -10.71 -11.01
N SER A 346 -5.45 -10.66 -11.94
CA SER A 346 -5.70 -10.92 -13.36
C SER A 346 -5.42 -12.35 -13.80
N ASP A 347 -4.36 -12.99 -13.28
CA ASP A 347 -3.94 -14.34 -13.62
C ASP A 347 -3.42 -15.12 -12.39
N VAL A 348 -3.85 -16.38 -12.26
CA VAL A 348 -3.36 -17.33 -11.25
C VAL A 348 -2.95 -18.61 -11.97
N GLY A 349 -1.66 -18.95 -11.87
CA GLY A 349 -1.08 -20.14 -12.48
C GLY A 349 0.04 -19.85 -13.48
N TYR A 350 1.12 -20.64 -13.43
CA TYR A 350 2.21 -20.57 -14.40
C TYR A 350 2.31 -21.86 -15.24
N GLU A 351 2.16 -21.76 -16.56
CA GLU A 351 2.37 -22.90 -17.46
C GLU A 351 3.88 -23.14 -17.67
N THR A 352 4.48 -24.04 -16.89
CA THR A 352 5.84 -24.52 -17.15
C THR A 352 5.89 -25.27 -18.48
N ASP A 353 6.67 -24.75 -19.44
CA ASP A 353 6.77 -25.24 -20.81
C ASP A 353 7.60 -26.57 -20.88
N ASP A 354 6.96 -27.68 -20.48
CA ASP A 354 7.60 -28.97 -20.21
C ASP A 354 8.04 -29.72 -21.49
N GLU A 355 9.35 -29.61 -21.78
CA GLU A 355 10.17 -30.23 -22.83
C GLU A 355 9.77 -30.01 -24.32
N PRO A 356 10.72 -29.60 -25.19
CA PRO A 356 10.46 -29.43 -26.62
C PRO A 356 10.14 -30.77 -27.29
N SER A 357 8.85 -30.99 -27.55
CA SER A 357 8.34 -32.10 -28.35
C SER A 357 9.07 -32.16 -29.70
N ALA A 358 9.83 -33.24 -29.91
CA ALA A 358 10.74 -33.37 -31.05
C ALA A 358 10.00 -33.37 -32.40
N ASP A 359 10.02 -32.23 -33.11
CA ASP A 359 9.50 -32.12 -34.47
C ASP A 359 10.52 -32.57 -35.54
N ASP A 360 10.05 -33.45 -36.42
CA ASP A 360 10.79 -34.01 -37.56
C ASP A 360 10.64 -33.08 -38.78
N GLY A 361 11.37 -31.97 -38.77
CA GLY A 361 11.28 -30.90 -39.77
C GLY A 361 12.50 -30.81 -40.70
N SER A 362 12.58 -31.64 -41.74
CA SER A 362 13.66 -31.55 -42.73
C SER A 362 13.46 -30.46 -43.80
N ASP A 363 14.58 -29.82 -44.16
CA ASP A 363 15.02 -29.42 -45.52
C ASP A 363 15.04 -27.92 -45.94
N SER A 364 16.26 -27.51 -46.35
CA SER A 364 16.58 -26.53 -47.41
C SER A 364 16.50 -24.98 -47.22
N SER A 365 17.71 -24.42 -46.96
CA SER A 365 18.45 -23.43 -47.80
C SER A 365 18.11 -21.94 -47.90
N ASP A 366 19.21 -21.15 -47.85
CA ASP A 366 19.42 -19.76 -48.32
C ASP A 366 18.65 -18.65 -47.54
N ASP A 367 19.19 -17.46 -47.27
CA ASP A 367 20.39 -16.77 -47.80
C ASP A 367 20.98 -15.83 -46.71
N ALA A 368 22.23 -15.37 -46.85
CA ALA A 368 22.93 -14.58 -45.80
C ALA A 368 23.36 -13.17 -46.25
N GLN A 369 22.90 -12.13 -45.54
CA GLN A 369 23.43 -10.74 -45.51
C GLN A 369 23.13 -10.21 -44.10
N ASP A 370 24.08 -10.02 -43.18
CA ASP A 370 25.27 -9.14 -43.20
C ASP A 370 24.92 -7.65 -43.38
N ALA A 371 24.68 -6.99 -42.25
CA ALA A 371 24.72 -5.54 -42.09
C ALA A 371 25.27 -5.24 -40.68
N THR A 372 26.56 -4.93 -40.61
CA THR A 372 27.21 -4.35 -39.44
C THR A 372 26.80 -2.90 -39.27
N ASP A 373 26.51 -2.46 -38.04
CA ASP A 373 26.66 -1.05 -37.66
C ASP A 373 27.34 -0.92 -36.29
N GLU A 374 27.96 0.24 -36.07
CA GLU A 374 29.10 0.41 -35.17
C GLU A 374 28.69 0.78 -33.73
N ALA A 375 29.27 0.09 -32.74
CA ALA A 375 29.17 0.48 -31.33
C ALA A 375 30.30 1.48 -30.98
N GLU A 376 29.94 2.74 -30.72
CA GLU A 376 30.83 3.71 -30.06
C GLU A 376 30.50 3.69 -28.55
N ALA A 377 31.43 3.16 -27.74
CA ALA A 377 31.34 3.20 -26.29
C ALA A 377 31.74 4.58 -25.76
N LEU A 378 30.97 5.10 -24.78
CA LEU A 378 31.41 6.19 -23.92
C LEU A 378 31.36 5.75 -22.46
N ASP A 379 32.57 5.48 -21.98
CA ASP A 379 33.00 5.26 -20.60
C ASP A 379 32.63 6.48 -19.73
N GLY A 380 32.06 6.27 -18.54
CA GLY A 380 31.53 7.36 -17.71
C GLY A 380 31.04 6.90 -16.34
N GLU A 381 31.94 6.36 -15.51
CA GLU A 381 31.71 6.30 -14.06
C GLU A 381 31.53 7.71 -13.48
N ASP A 382 30.37 7.96 -12.88
CA ASP A 382 30.19 8.94 -11.80
C ASP A 382 29.32 8.26 -10.72
N ASP A 383 29.93 7.92 -9.58
CA ASP A 383 29.23 7.44 -8.38
C ASP A 383 28.48 8.63 -7.74
N ASP A 384 27.15 8.62 -7.71
CA ASP A 384 26.33 9.54 -6.90
C ASP A 384 25.29 8.74 -6.08
N GLU A 385 25.46 8.74 -4.76
CA GLU A 385 24.53 8.11 -3.80
C GLU A 385 23.38 9.08 -3.49
N GLY A 386 22.14 8.78 -3.88
CA GLY A 386 20.98 9.52 -3.37
C GLY A 386 19.65 9.28 -4.10
N ALA A 387 18.65 8.83 -3.32
CA ALA A 387 17.22 8.71 -3.66
C ALA A 387 16.88 7.82 -4.86
N PHE A 388 16.43 6.60 -4.57
CA PHE A 388 15.77 5.73 -5.54
C PHE A 388 14.30 6.14 -5.72
N PRO A 389 13.72 6.01 -6.93
CA PRO A 389 12.29 6.19 -7.15
C PRO A 389 11.50 5.02 -6.56
N VAL A 390 10.32 5.30 -6.02
CA VAL A 390 9.32 4.27 -5.71
C VAL A 390 8.79 3.72 -7.05
N PRO A 391 8.83 2.40 -7.30
CA PRO A 391 8.18 1.80 -8.47
C PRO A 391 6.69 2.18 -8.50
N GLY A 392 6.14 2.50 -9.67
CA GLY A 392 4.74 2.94 -9.85
C GLY A 392 4.60 4.37 -10.40
N PHE A 393 5.56 5.28 -10.17
CA PHE A 393 5.58 6.61 -10.81
C PHE A 393 6.66 6.71 -11.88
N GLY A 394 6.23 7.02 -13.11
CA GLY A 394 7.10 7.09 -14.29
C GLY A 394 8.26 8.10 -14.16
N ILE A 395 9.40 7.79 -14.76
CA ILE A 395 10.66 8.55 -14.62
C ILE A 395 10.51 10.00 -15.11
N VAL A 396 10.34 10.94 -14.17
CA VAL A 396 10.45 12.38 -14.45
C VAL A 396 11.92 12.75 -14.63
N ALA A 397 12.31 13.02 -15.88
CA ALA A 397 13.70 13.30 -16.25
C ALA A 397 14.14 14.74 -15.87
N THR A 398 14.51 14.94 -14.61
CA THR A 398 14.88 16.26 -14.06
C THR A 398 16.18 16.84 -14.64
N VAL A 399 16.09 18.00 -15.30
CA VAL A 399 17.26 18.74 -15.82
C VAL A 399 17.77 19.73 -14.76
N ILE A 400 18.74 19.31 -13.96
CA ILE A 400 19.33 20.14 -12.88
C ILE A 400 20.14 21.33 -13.45
N VAL A 401 19.70 22.55 -13.17
CA VAL A 401 20.42 23.80 -13.54
C VAL A 401 21.20 24.35 -12.34
N LEU A 402 22.49 23.99 -12.25
CA LEU A 402 23.40 24.44 -11.20
C LEU A 402 23.72 25.95 -11.25
N CYS A 403 22.99 26.76 -10.48
CA CYS A 403 23.26 28.19 -10.27
C CYS A 403 24.27 28.45 -9.13
N SER A 404 25.56 28.59 -9.46
CA SER A 404 26.62 28.81 -8.47
C SER A 404 26.59 30.21 -7.80
N ILE A 405 26.30 30.27 -6.50
CA ILE A 405 26.38 31.52 -5.70
C ILE A 405 27.85 31.90 -5.41
N LEU A 406 28.28 33.04 -5.93
CA LEU A 406 29.63 33.61 -5.68
C LEU A 406 29.71 34.29 -4.30
N ALA A 407 30.22 33.58 -3.30
CA ALA A 407 30.55 34.15 -2.00
C ALA A 407 31.73 35.17 -2.09
N VAL A 408 31.47 36.40 -1.64
CA VAL A 408 32.42 37.52 -1.71
C VAL A 408 33.54 37.36 -0.67
N TYR A 409 34.77 37.06 -1.13
CA TYR A 409 35.98 37.22 -0.30
C TYR A 409 36.77 38.48 -0.69
N GLY A 410 36.85 39.43 0.24
CA GLY A 410 37.45 40.75 0.03
C GLY A 410 38.98 40.75 0.02
N LEU A 411 39.58 41.17 -1.09
CA LEU A 411 40.99 41.55 -1.15
C LEU A 411 41.19 43.03 -0.78
N ARG A 412 41.97 43.32 0.28
CA ARG A 412 43.03 44.37 0.24
C ARG A 412 43.94 44.45 1.47
N SER A 413 45.24 44.33 1.19
CA SER A 413 46.41 45.01 1.82
C SER A 413 46.62 44.87 3.34
N GLU A 414 47.83 44.60 3.84
CA GLU A 414 49.20 44.74 3.26
C GLU A 414 50.05 43.47 3.40
#